data_AF-A0A0G1IJW5-F1
#
_entry.id   AF-A0A0G1IJW5-F1
#
_cell.length_a   1.000
_cell.length_b   1.000
_cell.length_c   1.000
_cell.angle_alpha   90.00
_cell.angle_beta   90.00
_cell.angle_gamma   90.00
#
_symmetry.space_group_name_H-M   'P 1'
#
loop_
_entity.id
_entity.type
_entity.pdbx_description
1 polymer ?
#
loop_
_entity_poly.entity_id
_entity_poly.type
_entity_poly.pdbx_seq_one_letter_code
_entity_poly.pdbx_strand_id
1 'polypeptide(L)'
;MRKFLFALILSICATAGPTFANQTTGEITFIASNAELQLALEKRLELKGLAVSSDFYAVIENGGKEKIDELAKFLLDKALRPVFIYGYKIDASVLYKWFGSHGEFGCKPLVMAGIFPTLLLNLLLNGNFLQGLQGATVEMCGGDEPVRSEEWLRNWVAESWRATKEDLKNKGYATLP
;
A
#
# COMPACT_ATOMS: atom_id res chain seq x y z
N MET A 1 23.31 -5.33 62.00
CA MET A 1 22.78 -3.95 61.93
C MET A 1 23.17 -3.33 60.61
N ARG A 2 22.19 -2.79 59.87
CA ARG A 2 22.28 -1.85 58.72
C ARG A 2 23.02 -2.33 57.46
N LYS A 3 22.57 -2.11 56.22
CA LYS A 3 21.30 -1.69 55.60
C LYS A 3 21.60 -1.84 54.08
N PHE A 4 20.61 -2.32 53.33
CA PHE A 4 20.60 -2.33 51.86
C PHE A 4 20.88 -0.93 51.26
N LEU A 5 21.52 -0.86 50.08
CA LEU A 5 20.86 -0.30 48.89
C LEU A 5 21.61 -0.60 47.59
N PHE A 6 20.87 -1.16 46.64
CA PHE A 6 21.16 -1.24 45.20
C PHE A 6 21.12 0.14 44.56
N ALA A 7 21.97 0.40 43.57
CA ALA A 7 21.71 1.36 42.50
C ALA A 7 22.42 0.90 41.22
N LEU A 8 21.73 0.07 40.45
CA LEU A 8 22.09 -0.32 39.09
C LEU A 8 21.71 0.85 38.17
N ILE A 9 22.69 1.61 37.68
CA ILE A 9 22.45 2.66 36.70
C ILE A 9 22.36 1.99 35.32
N LEU A 10 21.14 1.55 34.97
CA LEU A 10 20.78 1.23 33.59
C LEU A 10 20.65 2.55 32.84
N SER A 11 21.70 2.91 32.11
CA SER A 11 21.64 3.97 31.10
C SER A 11 20.68 3.53 30.01
N ILE A 12 19.45 4.07 30.06
CA ILE A 12 18.48 4.00 28.98
C ILE A 12 19.01 4.92 27.89
N CYS A 13 19.82 4.38 26.98
CA CYS A 13 19.92 4.95 25.64
C CYS A 13 18.55 4.77 25.01
N ALA A 14 17.72 5.80 25.13
CA ALA A 14 16.58 6.01 24.27
C ALA A 14 17.14 6.04 22.84
N THR A 15 17.05 4.90 22.14
CA THR A 15 17.10 4.90 20.69
C THR A 15 15.85 5.67 20.27
N ALA A 16 16.04 6.97 20.03
CA ALA A 16 15.18 7.71 19.14
C ALA A 16 15.23 6.96 17.80
N GLY A 17 14.34 5.98 17.65
CA GLY A 17 13.97 5.46 16.35
C GLY A 17 13.55 6.66 15.50
N PRO A 18 13.73 6.59 14.17
CA PRO A 18 13.29 7.66 13.30
C PRO A 18 11.83 7.97 13.64
N THR A 19 11.61 9.19 14.14
CA THR A 19 10.29 9.78 14.27
C THR A 19 9.70 9.72 12.87
N PHE A 20 8.75 8.80 12.67
CA PHE A 20 7.90 8.75 11.49
C PHE A 20 7.21 10.10 11.39
N ALA A 21 7.82 10.99 10.61
CA ALA A 21 7.33 12.33 10.38
C ALA A 21 5.91 12.21 9.82
N ASN A 22 5.04 12.94 10.50
CA ASN A 22 3.60 12.90 10.46
C ASN A 22 3.05 13.35 9.09
N GLN A 23 1.85 12.85 8.76
CA GLN A 23 0.89 13.38 7.79
C GLN A 23 1.03 12.99 6.31
N THR A 24 0.87 11.70 6.03
CA THR A 24 0.01 11.31 4.89
C THR A 24 -1.40 11.13 5.44
N THR A 25 -2.38 11.79 4.84
CA THR A 25 -3.81 11.49 5.01
C THR A 25 -3.99 9.98 5.13
N GLY A 26 -4.57 9.47 6.22
CA GLY A 26 -4.60 8.05 6.61
C GLY A 26 -5.39 7.12 5.68
N GLU A 27 -5.24 7.29 4.37
CA GLU A 27 -5.90 6.57 3.29
C GLU A 27 -5.06 5.41 2.78
N ILE A 28 -3.72 5.55 2.71
CA ILE A 28 -2.81 4.49 2.26
C ILE A 28 -1.87 4.12 3.41
N THR A 29 -1.89 2.85 3.80
CA THR A 29 -0.96 2.29 4.78
C THR A 29 0.25 1.72 4.05
N PHE A 30 1.45 2.08 4.48
CA PHE A 30 2.70 1.61 3.89
C PHE A 30 3.26 0.42 4.67
N ILE A 31 3.81 -0.55 3.94
CA ILE A 31 4.52 -1.71 4.50
C ILE A 31 5.89 -1.83 3.85
N ALA A 32 6.94 -1.48 4.59
CA ALA A 32 8.35 -1.66 4.22
C ALA A 32 9.16 -2.42 5.29
N SER A 33 8.52 -2.84 6.37
CA SER A 33 9.16 -3.52 7.50
C SER A 33 8.21 -4.50 8.20
N ASN A 34 8.77 -5.41 9.00
CA ASN A 34 7.98 -6.34 9.82
C ASN A 34 7.08 -5.61 10.82
N ALA A 35 7.54 -4.49 11.40
CA ALA A 35 6.74 -3.72 12.35
C ALA A 35 5.50 -3.11 11.68
N GLU A 36 5.66 -2.54 10.48
CA GLU A 36 4.54 -2.01 9.69
C GLU A 36 3.58 -3.12 9.24
N LEU A 37 4.11 -4.29 8.86
CA LEU A 37 3.27 -5.45 8.53
C LEU A 37 2.42 -5.89 9.71
N GLN A 38 2.99 -6.03 10.91
CA GLN A 38 2.21 -6.40 12.09
C GLN A 38 1.14 -5.37 12.42
N LEU A 39 1.48 -4.08 12.37
CA LEU A 39 0.51 -3.01 12.59
C LEU A 39 -0.63 -3.04 11.58
N ALA A 40 -0.33 -3.29 10.30
CA ALA A 40 -1.33 -3.41 9.25
C ALA A 40 -2.25 -4.62 9.44
N LEU A 41 -1.70 -5.75 9.90
CA LEU A 41 -2.47 -6.97 10.21
C LEU A 41 -3.41 -6.75 11.41
N GLU A 42 -2.93 -6.11 12.48
CA GLU A 42 -3.73 -5.76 13.65
C GLU A 42 -4.91 -4.84 13.28
N LYS A 43 -4.67 -3.91 12.35
CA LYS A 43 -5.67 -2.92 11.90
C LYS A 43 -6.36 -3.28 10.58
N ARG A 44 -6.29 -4.55 10.14
CA ARG A 44 -6.71 -4.98 8.79
C ARG A 44 -8.08 -4.47 8.34
N LEU A 45 -9.06 -4.38 9.25
CA LEU A 45 -10.43 -3.96 8.94
C LEU A 45 -10.54 -2.45 8.69
N GLU A 46 -9.68 -1.66 9.33
CA GLU A 46 -9.65 -0.19 9.31
C GLU A 46 -8.84 0.37 8.14
N LEU A 47 -7.98 -0.45 7.52
CA LEU A 47 -7.15 -0.04 6.39
C LEU A 47 -8.03 0.48 5.24
N LYS A 48 -7.76 1.69 4.79
CA LYS A 48 -8.44 2.31 3.64
C LYS A 48 -7.76 2.00 2.31
N GLY A 49 -6.50 1.57 2.36
CA GLY A 49 -5.66 1.24 1.21
C GLY A 49 -4.28 0.80 1.70
N LEU A 50 -3.50 0.21 0.79
CA LEU A 50 -2.22 -0.43 1.10
C LEU A 50 -1.18 -0.11 0.03
N ALA A 51 0.06 0.15 0.45
CA ALA A 51 1.23 0.23 -0.42
C ALA A 51 2.35 -0.63 0.16
N VAL A 52 2.90 -1.55 -0.62
CA VAL A 52 3.93 -2.48 -0.16
C VAL A 52 5.24 -2.27 -0.90
N SER A 53 6.35 -2.19 -0.18
CA SER A 53 7.69 -2.15 -0.77
C SER A 53 8.03 -3.49 -1.43
N SER A 54 8.42 -3.46 -2.70
CA SER A 54 8.88 -4.61 -3.49
C SER A 54 10.16 -5.19 -2.90
N ASP A 55 11.05 -4.33 -2.41
CA ASP A 55 12.33 -4.73 -1.80
C ASP A 55 12.06 -5.50 -0.51
N PHE A 56 11.15 -5.00 0.33
CA PHE A 56 10.73 -5.69 1.55
C PHE A 56 10.05 -7.03 1.24
N TYR A 57 9.12 -7.05 0.29
CA TYR A 57 8.44 -8.27 -0.15
C TYR A 57 9.42 -9.30 -0.72
N ALA A 58 10.50 -8.87 -1.38
CA ALA A 58 11.52 -9.76 -1.92
C ALA A 58 12.28 -10.49 -0.81
N VAL A 59 12.65 -9.80 0.27
CA VAL A 59 13.55 -10.31 1.33
C VAL A 59 12.84 -10.92 2.53
N ILE A 60 11.56 -10.63 2.76
CA ILE A 60 10.80 -11.22 3.86
C ILE A 60 10.64 -12.74 3.69
N GLU A 61 10.56 -13.46 4.81
CA GLU A 61 10.29 -14.90 4.83
C GLU A 61 8.95 -15.26 4.17
N ASN A 62 8.81 -16.49 3.66
CA ASN A 62 7.62 -16.95 2.94
C ASN A 62 6.32 -16.75 3.74
N GLY A 63 6.31 -17.05 5.04
CA GLY A 63 5.14 -16.82 5.88
C GLY A 63 4.78 -15.33 6.05
N GLY A 64 5.74 -14.43 5.85
CA GLY A 64 5.49 -13.00 5.76
C GLY A 64 4.91 -12.59 4.39
N LYS A 65 5.41 -13.17 3.30
CA LYS A 65 4.85 -12.96 1.94
C LYS A 65 3.39 -13.38 1.88
N GLU A 66 3.06 -14.57 2.38
CA GLU A 66 1.70 -15.10 2.44
C GLU A 66 0.73 -14.13 3.14
N LYS A 67 1.14 -13.57 4.30
CA LYS A 67 0.34 -12.57 5.02
C LYS A 67 0.12 -11.29 4.22
N ILE A 68 1.14 -10.82 3.50
CA ILE A 68 1.01 -9.65 2.63
C ILE A 68 0.04 -9.96 1.47
N ASP A 69 0.17 -11.13 0.84
CA ASP A 69 -0.71 -11.54 -0.26
C ASP A 69 -2.17 -11.63 0.18
N GLU A 70 -2.42 -12.24 1.35
CA GLU A 70 -3.75 -12.34 1.95
C GLU A 70 -4.33 -10.96 2.27
N LEU A 71 -3.51 -10.05 2.80
CA LEU A 71 -3.93 -8.69 3.11
C LEU A 71 -4.26 -7.88 1.84
N ALA A 72 -3.42 -8.00 0.79
CA ALA A 72 -3.65 -7.38 -0.50
C ALA A 72 -4.97 -7.86 -1.13
N LYS A 73 -5.18 -9.19 -1.18
CA LYS A 73 -6.43 -9.78 -1.69
C LYS A 73 -7.64 -9.35 -0.87
N PHE A 74 -7.54 -9.40 0.46
CA PHE A 74 -8.60 -8.95 1.36
C PHE A 74 -9.01 -7.50 1.06
N LEU A 75 -8.06 -6.60 0.81
CA LEU A 75 -8.37 -5.21 0.47
C LEU A 75 -8.95 -5.05 -0.92
N LEU A 76 -8.46 -5.79 -1.92
CA LEU A 76 -9.03 -5.75 -3.27
C LEU A 76 -10.47 -6.27 -3.32
N ASP A 77 -10.80 -7.27 -2.50
CA ASP A 77 -12.16 -7.79 -2.32
C ASP A 77 -13.08 -6.81 -1.57
N LYS A 78 -12.50 -5.88 -0.82
CA LYS A 78 -13.24 -4.78 -0.21
C LYS A 78 -13.35 -3.66 -1.24
N ALA A 79 -14.57 -3.49 -1.74
CA ALA A 79 -14.88 -2.43 -2.70
C ALA A 79 -14.21 -1.11 -2.29
N LEU A 80 -13.51 -0.51 -3.26
CA LEU A 80 -12.94 0.82 -3.17
C LEU A 80 -11.74 0.98 -2.22
N ARG A 81 -10.91 -0.05 -2.01
CA ARG A 81 -9.64 0.08 -1.28
C ARG A 81 -8.45 -0.17 -2.22
N PRO A 82 -7.62 0.82 -2.52
CA PRO A 82 -6.51 0.64 -3.44
C PRO A 82 -5.38 -0.17 -2.82
N VAL A 83 -4.70 -0.97 -3.66
CA VAL A 83 -3.50 -1.73 -3.29
C VAL A 83 -2.40 -1.42 -4.29
N PHE A 84 -1.24 -1.00 -3.78
CA PHE A 84 -0.05 -0.67 -4.53
C PHE A 84 1.13 -1.56 -4.10
N ILE A 85 2.02 -1.81 -5.05
CA ILE A 85 3.39 -2.28 -4.82
C ILE A 85 4.34 -1.24 -5.43
N TYR A 86 5.42 -0.94 -4.73
CA TYR A 86 6.38 0.11 -5.13
C TYR A 86 7.81 -0.30 -4.82
N GLY A 87 8.77 0.25 -5.56
CA GLY A 87 10.19 0.00 -5.35
C GLY A 87 10.90 -0.38 -6.64
N TYR A 88 12.15 -0.80 -6.54
CA TYR A 88 12.96 -1.07 -7.72
C TYR A 88 12.64 -2.45 -8.30
N LYS A 89 12.29 -2.49 -9.60
CA LYS A 89 12.00 -3.73 -10.35
C LYS A 89 10.91 -4.58 -9.71
N ILE A 90 9.67 -4.13 -9.85
CA ILE A 90 8.51 -4.93 -9.45
C ILE A 90 8.42 -6.18 -10.34
N ASP A 91 8.44 -7.36 -9.71
CA ASP A 91 8.33 -8.64 -10.38
C ASP A 91 6.90 -8.83 -10.95
N ALA A 92 6.82 -9.15 -12.24
CA ALA A 92 5.57 -9.44 -12.94
C ALA A 92 4.80 -10.61 -12.29
N SER A 93 5.49 -11.57 -11.68
CA SER A 93 4.85 -12.68 -10.96
C SER A 93 4.03 -12.18 -9.75
N VAL A 94 4.50 -11.15 -9.06
CA VAL A 94 3.79 -10.53 -7.92
C VAL A 94 2.59 -9.75 -8.42
N LEU A 95 2.74 -8.99 -9.51
CA LEU A 95 1.63 -8.28 -10.16
C LEU A 95 0.52 -9.25 -10.58
N TYR A 96 0.89 -10.34 -11.25
CA TYR A 96 -0.08 -11.36 -11.66
C TYR A 96 -0.75 -12.03 -10.45
N LYS A 97 0.02 -12.31 -9.39
CA LYS A 97 -0.51 -12.92 -8.17
C LYS A 97 -1.50 -12.04 -7.43
N TRP A 98 -1.26 -10.72 -7.37
CA TRP A 98 -2.10 -9.78 -6.63
C TRP A 98 -3.28 -9.28 -7.45
N PHE A 99 -3.01 -8.92 -8.70
CA PHE A 99 -3.97 -8.21 -9.53
C PHE A 99 -4.65 -9.13 -10.55
N GLY A 100 -4.03 -10.25 -10.93
CA GLY A 100 -4.59 -11.19 -11.90
C GLY A 100 -5.01 -10.48 -13.19
N SER A 101 -6.26 -10.68 -13.61
CA SER A 101 -6.85 -10.01 -14.77
C SER A 101 -7.31 -8.58 -14.53
N HIS A 102 -7.20 -8.04 -13.31
CA HIS A 102 -7.62 -6.67 -13.00
C HIS A 102 -6.66 -5.61 -13.54
N GLY A 103 -5.42 -5.98 -13.89
CA GLY A 103 -4.37 -5.04 -14.26
C GLY A 103 -3.72 -5.32 -15.60
N GLU A 104 -3.93 -4.42 -16.55
CA GLU A 104 -3.06 -4.27 -17.72
C GLU A 104 -2.06 -3.15 -17.44
N PHE A 105 -0.78 -3.51 -17.31
CA PHE A 105 0.33 -2.58 -17.04
C PHE A 105 1.13 -2.37 -18.33
N GLY A 106 1.25 -1.12 -18.77
CA GLY A 106 1.71 -0.75 -20.11
C GLY A 106 3.21 -0.52 -20.25
N CYS A 107 3.95 -0.32 -19.15
CA CYS A 107 5.36 0.05 -19.22
C CYS A 107 6.30 -0.83 -18.41
N LYS A 108 7.60 -0.79 -18.75
CA LYS A 108 8.70 -1.47 -18.06
C LYS A 108 9.98 -0.61 -18.16
N PRO A 109 10.79 -0.44 -17.10
CA PRO A 109 10.60 -0.99 -15.75
C PRO A 109 9.48 -0.28 -14.97
N LEU A 110 8.72 -1.08 -14.21
CA LEU A 110 7.71 -0.59 -13.25
C LEU A 110 8.38 -0.32 -11.91
N VAL A 111 8.12 0.87 -11.37
CA VAL A 111 8.57 1.29 -10.03
C VAL A 111 7.42 1.53 -9.07
N MET A 112 6.21 1.69 -9.59
CA MET A 112 4.97 1.61 -8.82
C MET A 112 3.90 1.00 -9.72
N ALA A 113 3.10 0.11 -9.13
CA ALA A 113 1.92 -0.46 -9.76
C ALA A 113 0.86 -0.65 -8.70
N GLY A 114 -0.38 -0.32 -9.01
CA GLY A 114 -1.50 -0.59 -8.13
C GLY A 114 -2.80 -0.73 -8.86
N ILE A 115 -3.74 -1.37 -8.17
CA ILE A 115 -5.13 -1.44 -8.57
C ILE A 115 -5.94 -0.68 -7.55
N PHE A 116 -6.78 0.22 -8.04
CA PHE A 116 -7.88 0.75 -7.27
C PHE A 116 -9.16 0.05 -7.73
N PRO A 117 -9.76 -0.85 -6.93
CA PRO A 117 -11.04 -1.45 -7.27
C PRO A 117 -12.09 -0.36 -7.41
N THR A 118 -12.67 -0.24 -8.60
CA THR A 118 -13.72 0.75 -8.88
C THR A 118 -14.99 0.09 -9.36
N LEU A 119 -16.13 0.77 -9.15
CA LEU A 119 -17.42 0.38 -9.73
C LEU A 119 -17.84 1.44 -10.73
N LEU A 120 -18.20 1.04 -11.95
CA LEU A 120 -18.83 1.96 -12.90
C LEU A 120 -20.21 2.39 -12.37
N LEU A 121 -20.41 3.69 -12.19
CA LEU A 121 -21.63 4.27 -11.65
C LEU A 121 -22.84 3.97 -12.54
N ASN A 122 -22.67 3.84 -13.86
CA ASN A 122 -23.78 3.49 -14.76
C ASN A 122 -24.31 2.05 -14.56
N LEU A 123 -23.47 1.13 -14.06
CA LEU A 123 -23.85 -0.26 -13.78
C LEU A 123 -24.65 -0.33 -12.48
N LEU A 124 -24.31 0.51 -11.49
CA LEU A 124 -25.05 0.65 -10.25
C LEU A 124 -26.47 1.19 -10.48
N LEU A 125 -26.63 2.14 -11.40
CA LEU A 125 -27.93 2.77 -11.71
C LEU A 125 -28.87 1.86 -12.52
N ASN A 126 -28.32 0.92 -13.29
CA ASN A 126 -29.11 0.06 -14.19
C ASN A 126 -29.39 -1.34 -13.63
N GLY A 127 -29.05 -1.62 -12.37
CA GLY A 127 -29.31 -2.92 -11.71
C GLY A 127 -28.53 -4.11 -12.28
N ASN A 128 -27.74 -3.90 -13.34
CA ASN A 128 -26.85 -4.90 -13.92
C ASN A 128 -25.51 -4.86 -13.18
N PHE A 129 -25.37 -5.71 -12.16
CA PHE A 129 -24.07 -6.03 -11.56
C PHE A 129 -23.31 -7.00 -12.49
N LEU A 130 -23.12 -6.61 -13.74
CA LEU A 130 -22.47 -7.45 -14.75
C LEU A 130 -21.03 -7.01 -14.92
N GLN A 131 -20.16 -7.92 -14.48
CA GLN A 131 -18.70 -7.89 -14.43
C GLN A 131 -18.13 -7.19 -13.20
N GLY A 132 -17.32 -7.93 -12.44
CA GLY A 132 -16.75 -7.54 -11.16
C GLY A 132 -16.02 -6.21 -11.22
N LEU A 133 -15.75 -5.64 -10.03
CA LEU A 133 -14.99 -4.40 -9.84
C LEU A 133 -13.92 -4.22 -10.94
N GLN A 134 -14.13 -3.28 -11.86
CA GLN A 134 -13.08 -2.94 -12.81
C GLN A 134 -12.01 -2.21 -12.01
N GLY A 135 -10.79 -2.76 -11.98
CA GLY A 135 -9.67 -2.12 -11.33
C GLY A 135 -9.18 -0.97 -12.20
N ALA A 136 -9.12 0.26 -11.67
CA ALA A 136 -8.33 1.29 -12.32
C ALA A 136 -6.85 0.97 -12.05
N THR A 137 -6.08 0.74 -13.11
CA THR A 137 -4.63 0.60 -13.02
C THR A 137 -4.01 1.96 -12.76
N VAL A 138 -3.10 2.00 -11.77
CA VAL A 138 -2.26 3.16 -11.50
C VAL A 138 -0.83 2.65 -11.57
N GLU A 139 -0.11 3.08 -12.59
CA GLU A 139 1.26 2.64 -12.82
C GLU A 139 2.22 3.81 -13.01
N MET A 140 3.48 3.57 -12.69
CA MET A 140 4.55 4.52 -12.94
C MET A 140 5.77 3.82 -13.50
N CYS A 141 6.24 4.41 -14.59
CA CYS A 141 7.33 3.91 -15.42
C CYS A 141 8.62 4.67 -15.12
N GLY A 142 9.76 3.99 -15.24
CA GLY A 142 11.08 4.65 -15.33
C GLY A 142 12.07 4.21 -14.27
N GLY A 143 13.34 4.09 -14.69
CA GLY A 143 14.52 3.83 -13.87
C GLY A 143 15.63 4.88 -14.13
N ASP A 144 15.23 6.08 -14.54
CA ASP A 144 16.09 7.04 -15.25
C ASP A 144 16.35 8.31 -14.41
N GLU A 145 15.67 8.46 -13.27
CA GLU A 145 15.89 9.52 -12.27
C GLU A 145 16.53 8.90 -11.01
N PRO A 146 17.30 9.67 -10.21
CA PRO A 146 17.82 9.18 -8.95
C PRO A 146 16.67 8.86 -7.99
N VAL A 147 16.24 7.60 -8.04
CA VAL A 147 15.40 6.85 -7.11
C VAL A 147 14.05 7.51 -6.81
N ARG A 148 12.98 7.04 -7.48
CA ARG A 148 11.62 7.14 -6.95
C ARG A 148 11.51 6.28 -5.69
N SER A 149 11.98 6.85 -4.59
CA SER A 149 12.06 6.25 -3.27
C SER A 149 10.67 6.11 -2.64
N GLU A 150 10.60 5.40 -1.53
CA GLU A 150 9.38 5.41 -0.71
C GLU A 150 8.92 6.83 -0.35
N GLU A 151 9.86 7.73 -0.07
CA GLU A 151 9.58 9.14 0.19
C GLU A 151 8.89 9.81 -1.00
N TRP A 152 9.39 9.56 -2.22
CA TRP A 152 8.74 10.06 -3.43
C TRP A 152 7.29 9.56 -3.55
N LEU A 153 7.05 8.27 -3.30
CA LEU A 153 5.69 7.73 -3.35
C LEU A 153 4.79 8.34 -2.26
N ARG A 154 5.31 8.51 -1.05
CA ARG A 154 4.58 9.17 0.04
C ARG A 154 4.19 10.60 -0.34
N ASN A 155 5.10 11.34 -0.98
CA ASN A 155 4.83 12.68 -1.50
C ASN A 155 3.78 12.66 -2.61
N TRP A 156 3.89 11.73 -3.57
CA TRP A 156 2.88 11.57 -4.62
C TRP A 156 1.49 11.25 -4.04
N VAL A 157 1.42 10.36 -3.04
CA VAL A 157 0.15 10.06 -2.36
C VAL A 157 -0.40 11.30 -1.67
N ALA A 158 0.43 12.08 -0.98
CA ALA A 158 0.00 13.30 -0.31
C ALA A 158 -0.51 14.38 -1.29
N GLU A 159 0.15 14.55 -2.43
CA GLU A 159 -0.10 15.67 -3.35
C GLU A 159 -1.11 15.32 -4.45
N SER A 160 -1.01 14.12 -5.01
CA SER A 160 -1.68 13.75 -6.26
C SER A 160 -2.85 12.79 -6.07
N TRP A 161 -2.87 11.98 -5.00
CA TRP A 161 -3.88 10.93 -4.83
C TRP A 161 -5.31 11.48 -4.84
N ARG A 162 -5.54 12.62 -4.16
CA ARG A 162 -6.86 13.28 -4.16
C ARG A 162 -7.31 13.65 -5.57
N ALA A 163 -6.41 14.18 -6.40
CA ALA A 163 -6.71 14.53 -7.78
C ALA A 163 -7.00 13.28 -8.62
N THR A 164 -6.25 12.20 -8.42
CA THR A 164 -6.50 10.89 -9.06
C THR A 164 -7.88 10.35 -8.70
N LYS A 165 -8.30 10.42 -7.44
CA LYS A 165 -9.64 9.99 -7.00
C LYS A 165 -10.76 10.80 -7.68
N GLU A 166 -10.58 12.12 -7.80
CA GLU A 166 -11.57 12.98 -8.47
C GLU A 166 -11.61 12.75 -9.98
N ASP A 167 -10.47 12.51 -10.64
CA ASP A 167 -10.44 12.13 -12.07
C ASP A 167 -11.20 10.82 -12.32
N LEU A 168 -10.99 9.80 -11.49
CA LEU A 168 -11.74 8.53 -11.56
C LEU A 168 -13.24 8.76 -11.35
N LYS A 169 -13.61 9.58 -10.37
CA LYS A 169 -15.01 9.93 -10.12
C LYS A 169 -15.65 10.65 -11.31
N ASN A 170 -14.94 11.58 -11.93
CA ASN A 170 -15.37 12.29 -13.14
C ASN A 170 -15.53 11.35 -14.35
N LYS A 171 -14.71 10.28 -14.42
CA LYS A 171 -14.85 9.20 -15.40
C LYS A 171 -16.00 8.23 -15.11
N GLY A 172 -16.77 8.47 -14.03
CA GLY A 172 -17.94 7.69 -13.69
C GLY A 172 -17.63 6.47 -12.82
N TYR A 173 -16.52 6.47 -12.08
CA TYR A 173 -16.18 5.43 -11.12
C TYR A 173 -16.57 5.82 -9.69
N ALA A 174 -17.10 4.86 -8.91
CA ALA A 174 -17.20 5.02 -7.48
C ALA A 174 -15.79 5.02 -6.85
N THR A 175 -15.56 5.92 -5.89
CA THR A 175 -14.33 6.02 -5.10
C THR A 175 -14.72 6.26 -3.63
N LEU A 176 -13.89 5.84 -2.65
CA LEU A 176 -14.15 6.19 -1.25
C LEU A 176 -13.90 7.69 -1.02
N PRO A 177 -14.71 8.37 -0.19
CA PRO A 177 -14.43 9.71 0.30
C PRO A 177 -13.08 9.77 1.05
#